data_AF-A0A1F3GYZ2-F1
#
_entry.id   AF-A0A1F3GYZ2-F1
#
_cell.length_a   1.000
_cell.length_b   1.000
_cell.length_c   1.000
_cell.angle_alpha   90.00
_cell.angle_beta   90.00
_cell.angle_gamma   90.00
#
_symmetry.space_group_name_H-M   'P 1'
#
loop_
_entity.id
_entity.type
_entity.pdbx_description
1 polymer ?
#
loop_
_entity_poly.entity_id
_entity_poly.type
_entity_poly.pdbx_seq_one_letter_code
_entity_poly.pdbx_strand_id
1 'polypeptide(L)'
;MKLSTRSKSNFTRRITIIVFLILLFSGCDRKQDKLAYASLQQWDALLERHPGMVLDSLQAIEPEKLSQGNKAYLNLLKTIASDKTYTEFSSDSLITETEHYYSKNQRGSILHIRSLIYRSIVGIRMGHIDTTTYIPLKEAKRLFTASKVNNHSAGYLIHYHLGDMNYSHANPNEASYYFLESLRFAEMENNKTHIFDAYTALFWNEMTREDTVKGKMYLDKLLAFENISRQEEYNLLNMQSAYYLIQGKYDLSIQLEKQMLPLIPYVLYKIDESRTLFSISINYKKLNQADSAMYYGLQAIQQIKDSTYRSNYLLYQNIADIALLRDDYKMAEEYRERTFNSYEQSVNDRLDKRILELEKLYDLTETENKALKAKSNTRIFALISLLLILIMSFILFVYSKRKRVAKLKNEILQAEKMAIESEALMLQNKATEQNNRIKIFSSFLAQYSEHQQLLSLFETKIRGSQRNKAELADDYKKILQQGKEQFSDLSNQLFLSQIFNNLIELSSEQNFLSEGDRLLLAMLAMKLDNSQIAAFLNINLVNLKSRKTYLKKKLKENASSINNFEQIMSFF
;
A
#
# COMPACT_ATOMS: atom_id res chain seq x y z
N MET A 1 52.74 -27.00 -0.56
CA MET A 1 51.35 -27.10 -1.08
C MET A 1 50.73 -28.43 -0.63
N LYS A 2 50.18 -28.56 0.60
CA LYS A 2 49.37 -29.74 1.00
C LYS A 2 48.59 -29.64 2.34
N LEU A 3 48.36 -28.45 2.91
CA LEU A 3 47.70 -28.31 4.23
C LEU A 3 46.37 -27.56 4.25
N SER A 4 45.92 -26.98 3.13
CA SER A 4 44.70 -26.13 3.11
C SER A 4 43.40 -26.89 2.77
N THR A 5 43.47 -28.08 2.17
CA THR A 5 42.28 -28.78 1.67
C THR A 5 41.58 -29.69 2.70
N ARG A 6 42.29 -30.13 3.76
CA ARG A 6 41.74 -31.07 4.76
C ARG A 6 40.82 -30.39 5.80
N SER A 7 41.02 -29.09 6.05
CA SER A 7 40.23 -28.31 7.03
C SER A 7 38.82 -27.95 6.52
N LYS A 8 38.70 -27.54 5.25
CA LYS A 8 37.40 -27.18 4.64
C LYS A 8 36.42 -28.35 4.57
N SER A 9 36.91 -29.56 4.26
CA SER A 9 36.10 -30.79 4.18
C SER A 9 35.45 -31.17 5.53
N ASN A 10 36.17 -31.03 6.63
CA ASN A 10 35.65 -31.30 7.97
C ASN A 10 34.62 -30.26 8.42
N PHE A 11 34.76 -29.00 8.00
CA PHE A 11 33.81 -27.94 8.30
C PHE A 11 32.48 -28.13 7.55
N THR A 12 32.54 -28.41 6.25
CA THR A 12 31.34 -28.73 5.45
C THR A 12 30.64 -29.98 5.97
N ARG A 13 31.38 -31.04 6.35
CA ARG A 13 30.80 -32.27 6.90
C ARG A 13 30.12 -32.05 8.26
N ARG A 14 30.67 -31.18 9.11
CA ARG A 14 30.04 -30.76 10.38
C ARG A 14 28.76 -29.96 10.16
N ILE A 15 28.73 -29.05 9.20
CA ILE A 15 27.52 -28.30 8.84
C ILE A 15 26.44 -29.23 8.29
N THR A 16 26.78 -30.16 7.40
CA THR A 16 25.81 -31.12 6.85
C THR A 16 25.21 -32.00 7.95
N ILE A 17 26.01 -32.45 8.93
CA ILE A 17 25.53 -33.23 10.08
C ILE A 17 24.62 -32.40 10.98
N ILE A 18 24.93 -31.13 11.24
CA ILE A 18 24.08 -30.22 12.03
C ILE A 18 22.76 -29.96 11.32
N VAL A 19 22.76 -29.68 10.01
CA VAL A 19 21.54 -29.49 9.21
C VAL A 19 20.71 -30.78 9.18
N PHE A 20 21.34 -31.94 9.06
CA PHE A 20 20.66 -33.24 9.09
C PHE A 20 20.07 -33.54 10.48
N LEU A 21 20.76 -33.20 11.57
CA LEU A 21 20.23 -33.29 12.94
C LEU A 21 19.04 -32.34 13.14
N ILE A 22 19.13 -31.09 12.69
CA ILE A 22 18.01 -30.12 12.76
C ILE A 22 16.79 -30.63 11.97
N LEU A 23 17.00 -31.23 10.79
CA LEU A 23 15.94 -31.83 9.99
C LEU A 23 15.33 -33.10 10.63
N LEU A 24 16.14 -33.90 11.34
CA LEU A 24 15.67 -35.08 12.09
C LEU A 24 14.88 -34.69 13.36
N PHE A 25 15.30 -33.65 14.09
CA PHE A 25 14.55 -33.12 15.24
C PHE A 25 13.23 -32.44 14.84
N SER A 26 13.21 -31.75 13.69
CA SER A 26 11.98 -31.13 13.14
C SER A 26 10.90 -32.16 12.75
N GLY A 27 11.30 -33.39 12.42
CA GLY A 27 10.40 -34.46 12.00
C GLY A 27 9.65 -35.14 13.16
N CYS A 28 10.29 -35.27 14.33
CA CYS A 28 9.67 -35.85 15.53
C CYS A 28 8.64 -34.90 16.15
N ASP A 29 8.96 -33.61 16.28
CA ASP A 29 8.03 -32.60 16.81
C ASP A 29 6.74 -32.52 15.98
N ARG A 30 6.86 -32.56 14.65
CA ARG A 30 5.70 -32.50 13.76
C ARG A 30 4.79 -33.73 13.86
N LYS A 31 5.33 -34.90 14.20
CA LYS A 31 4.53 -36.12 14.39
C LYS A 31 3.82 -36.08 15.75
N GLN A 32 4.52 -35.67 16.80
CA GLN A 32 3.95 -35.54 18.14
C GLN A 32 2.87 -34.45 18.19
N ASP A 33 3.09 -33.33 17.50
CA ASP A 33 2.12 -32.24 17.39
C ASP A 33 0.84 -32.67 16.66
N LYS A 34 0.95 -33.48 15.58
CA LYS A 34 -0.21 -34.06 14.90
C LYS A 34 -0.98 -35.04 15.78
N LEU A 35 -0.28 -35.85 16.58
CA LEU A 35 -0.92 -36.78 17.51
C LEU A 35 -1.68 -36.03 18.60
N ALA A 36 -1.06 -35.00 19.19
CA ALA A 36 -1.72 -34.15 20.18
C ALA A 36 -2.97 -33.48 19.59
N TYR A 37 -2.89 -32.95 18.37
CA TYR A 37 -4.04 -32.37 17.69
C TYR A 37 -5.18 -33.40 17.47
N ALA A 38 -4.84 -34.62 17.06
CA ALA A 38 -5.82 -35.69 16.88
C ALA A 38 -6.51 -36.08 18.19
N SER A 39 -5.77 -36.16 19.30
CA SER A 39 -6.34 -36.40 20.63
C SER A 39 -7.28 -35.27 21.05
N LEU A 40 -6.90 -34.01 20.83
CA LEU A 40 -7.76 -32.85 21.10
C LEU A 40 -9.05 -32.88 20.28
N GLN A 41 -8.98 -33.25 19.00
CA GLN A 41 -10.19 -33.43 18.18
C GLN A 41 -11.11 -34.54 18.69
N GLN A 42 -10.54 -35.66 19.18
CA GLN A 42 -11.35 -36.74 19.76
C GLN A 42 -12.07 -36.27 21.02
N TRP A 43 -11.39 -35.54 21.91
CA TRP A 43 -12.03 -34.97 23.09
C TRP A 43 -13.07 -33.90 22.75
N ASP A 44 -12.82 -33.07 21.74
CA ASP A 44 -13.80 -32.09 21.25
C ASP A 44 -15.10 -32.77 20.79
N ALA A 45 -15.00 -33.89 20.08
CA ALA A 45 -16.16 -34.67 19.64
C ALA A 45 -16.94 -35.33 20.81
N LEU A 46 -16.28 -35.59 21.94
CA LEU A 46 -16.89 -36.19 23.14
C LEU A 46 -17.44 -35.13 24.10
N LEU A 47 -17.11 -33.87 23.88
CA LEU A 47 -17.29 -32.79 24.85
C LEU A 47 -18.78 -32.56 25.16
N GLU A 48 -19.67 -32.74 24.19
CA GLU A 48 -21.12 -32.63 24.39
C GLU A 48 -21.71 -33.74 25.27
N ARG A 49 -21.17 -34.96 25.19
CA ARG A 49 -21.74 -36.13 25.89
C ARG A 49 -21.06 -36.42 27.22
N HIS A 50 -19.77 -36.13 27.32
CA HIS A 50 -18.94 -36.46 28.48
C HIS A 50 -18.02 -35.30 28.88
N PRO A 51 -18.58 -34.10 29.17
CA PRO A 51 -17.77 -32.90 29.44
C PRO A 51 -16.85 -33.07 30.66
N GLY A 52 -17.30 -33.77 31.72
CA GLY A 52 -16.47 -34.05 32.90
C GLY A 52 -15.25 -34.93 32.60
N MET A 53 -15.44 -36.06 31.92
CA MET A 53 -14.34 -36.94 31.50
C MET A 53 -13.33 -36.21 30.60
N VAL A 54 -13.86 -35.38 29.69
CA VAL A 54 -13.03 -34.56 28.82
C VAL A 54 -12.23 -33.54 29.65
N LEU A 55 -12.86 -32.85 30.60
CA LEU A 55 -12.18 -31.90 31.48
C LEU A 55 -11.02 -32.55 32.24
N ASP A 56 -11.24 -33.71 32.86
CA ASP A 56 -10.21 -34.47 33.59
C ASP A 56 -9.04 -34.83 32.67
N SER A 57 -9.35 -35.29 31.45
CA SER A 57 -8.35 -35.65 30.44
C SER A 57 -7.52 -34.44 30.01
N LEU A 58 -8.17 -33.29 29.78
CA LEU A 58 -7.50 -32.06 29.36
C LEU A 58 -6.62 -31.47 30.48
N GLN A 59 -7.02 -31.63 31.74
CA GLN A 59 -6.24 -31.17 32.90
C GLN A 59 -4.92 -31.94 33.06
N ALA A 60 -4.88 -33.21 32.67
CA ALA A 60 -3.67 -34.04 32.74
C ALA A 60 -2.60 -33.70 31.67
N ILE A 61 -2.91 -32.84 30.70
CA ILE A 61 -1.98 -32.47 29.61
C ILE A 61 -1.06 -31.33 30.06
N GLU A 62 0.24 -31.56 29.91
CA GLU A 62 1.29 -30.54 30.09
C GLU A 62 1.33 -29.56 28.90
N PRO A 63 0.90 -28.29 29.07
CA PRO A 63 0.79 -27.33 27.97
C PRO A 63 2.14 -26.94 27.36
N GLU A 64 3.24 -27.10 28.10
CA GLU A 64 4.61 -26.76 27.68
C GLU A 64 5.12 -27.66 26.55
N LYS A 65 4.55 -28.86 26.41
CA LYS A 65 4.92 -29.85 25.39
C LYS A 65 4.15 -29.66 24.07
N LEU A 66 3.21 -28.70 24.01
CA LEU A 66 2.35 -28.48 22.85
C LEU A 66 2.84 -27.31 21.98
N SER A 67 2.60 -27.38 20.67
CA SER A 67 2.70 -26.20 19.82
C SER A 67 1.71 -25.12 20.26
N GLN A 68 1.97 -23.87 19.86
CA GLN A 68 1.08 -22.75 20.17
C GLN A 68 -0.37 -22.98 19.69
N GLY A 69 -0.55 -23.67 18.55
CA GLY A 69 -1.89 -24.00 18.03
C GLY A 69 -2.61 -25.06 18.85
N ASN A 70 -1.91 -26.11 19.25
CA ASN A 70 -2.46 -27.14 20.14
C ASN A 70 -2.71 -26.62 21.55
N LYS A 71 -1.87 -25.72 22.05
CA LYS A 71 -2.09 -25.01 23.32
C LYS A 71 -3.35 -24.16 23.28
N ALA A 72 -3.55 -23.37 22.20
CA ALA A 72 -4.77 -22.59 22.03
C ALA A 72 -6.02 -23.50 21.93
N TYR A 73 -5.91 -24.64 21.25
CA TYR A 73 -7.03 -25.58 21.13
C TYR A 73 -7.34 -26.26 22.47
N LEU A 74 -6.32 -26.71 23.20
CA LEU A 74 -6.44 -27.21 24.57
C LEU A 74 -7.15 -26.20 25.48
N ASN A 75 -6.72 -24.94 25.45
CA ASN A 75 -7.30 -23.88 26.26
C ASN A 75 -8.77 -23.65 25.91
N LEU A 76 -9.11 -23.63 24.62
CA LEU A 76 -10.50 -23.56 24.18
C LEU A 76 -11.31 -24.72 24.77
N LEU A 77 -10.86 -25.96 24.59
CA LEU A 77 -11.59 -27.13 25.10
C LEU A 77 -11.71 -27.12 26.63
N LYS A 78 -10.68 -26.67 27.36
CA LYS A 78 -10.76 -26.50 28.82
C LYS A 78 -11.86 -25.52 29.21
N THR A 79 -11.92 -24.34 28.56
CA THR A 79 -12.98 -23.36 28.81
C THR A 79 -14.37 -23.94 28.54
N ILE A 80 -14.54 -24.63 27.42
CA ILE A 80 -15.84 -25.21 27.02
C ILE A 80 -16.26 -26.32 27.99
N ALA A 81 -15.34 -27.21 28.34
CA ALA A 81 -15.61 -28.29 29.28
C ALA A 81 -15.96 -27.73 30.68
N SER A 82 -15.22 -26.74 31.17
CA SER A 82 -15.51 -26.06 32.44
C SER A 82 -16.89 -25.40 32.47
N ASP A 83 -17.32 -24.73 31.40
CA ASP A 83 -18.68 -24.15 31.33
C ASP A 83 -19.75 -25.25 31.39
N LYS A 84 -19.58 -26.34 30.62
CA LYS A 84 -20.53 -27.47 30.61
C LYS A 84 -20.57 -28.27 31.91
N THR A 85 -19.48 -28.25 32.69
CA THR A 85 -19.44 -28.85 34.03
C THR A 85 -19.80 -27.87 35.14
N TYR A 86 -20.28 -26.67 34.79
CA TYR A 86 -20.66 -25.61 35.75
C TYR A 86 -19.52 -25.24 36.72
N THR A 87 -18.27 -25.36 36.25
CA THR A 87 -17.11 -24.90 37.02
C THR A 87 -17.09 -23.38 37.05
N GLU A 88 -16.95 -22.80 38.24
CA GLU A 88 -16.92 -21.34 38.40
C GLU A 88 -15.67 -20.73 37.73
N PHE A 89 -15.88 -19.65 36.99
CA PHE A 89 -14.80 -18.87 36.38
C PHE A 89 -14.38 -17.74 37.29
N SER A 90 -13.06 -17.63 37.54
CA SER A 90 -12.47 -16.52 38.29
C SER A 90 -11.81 -15.46 37.41
N SER A 91 -11.61 -15.75 36.12
CA SER A 91 -11.10 -14.79 35.12
C SER A 91 -11.42 -15.25 33.69
N ASP A 92 -11.37 -14.32 32.74
CA ASP A 92 -11.49 -14.57 31.30
C ASP A 92 -10.13 -14.62 30.57
N SER A 93 -9.01 -14.50 31.28
CA SER A 93 -7.66 -14.41 30.68
C SER A 93 -7.36 -15.56 29.72
N LEU A 94 -7.70 -16.80 30.11
CA LEU A 94 -7.45 -18.00 29.32
C LEU A 94 -8.16 -17.97 27.95
N ILE A 95 -9.43 -17.58 27.95
CA ILE A 95 -10.25 -17.54 26.74
C ILE A 95 -9.91 -16.31 25.88
N THR A 96 -9.54 -15.19 26.51
CA THR A 96 -9.07 -13.99 25.83
C THR A 96 -7.76 -14.24 25.08
N GLU A 97 -6.78 -14.92 25.69
CA GLU A 97 -5.54 -15.31 25.00
C GLU A 97 -5.81 -16.28 23.84
N THR A 98 -6.73 -17.21 24.04
CA THR A 98 -7.14 -18.20 23.04
C THR A 98 -7.82 -17.54 21.84
N GLU A 99 -8.71 -16.59 22.09
CA GLU A 99 -9.34 -15.78 21.05
C GLU A 99 -8.30 -14.97 20.27
N HIS A 100 -7.38 -14.29 20.97
CA HIS A 100 -6.30 -13.53 20.34
C HIS A 100 -5.43 -14.40 19.41
N TYR A 101 -5.13 -15.64 19.81
CA TYR A 101 -4.41 -16.57 18.96
C TYR A 101 -5.16 -16.85 17.65
N TYR A 102 -6.45 -17.20 17.73
CA TYR A 102 -7.23 -17.54 16.54
C TYR A 102 -7.56 -16.32 15.68
N SER A 103 -7.76 -15.15 16.25
CA SER A 103 -8.02 -13.92 15.49
C SER A 103 -6.81 -13.49 14.64
N LYS A 104 -5.59 -13.77 15.13
CA LYS A 104 -4.34 -13.51 14.41
C LYS A 104 -3.99 -14.59 13.39
N ASN A 105 -4.15 -15.86 13.74
CA ASN A 105 -3.62 -16.97 12.93
C ASN A 105 -4.67 -17.67 12.04
N GLN A 106 -5.95 -17.64 12.42
CA GLN A 106 -7.02 -18.41 11.76
C GLN A 106 -8.33 -17.62 11.73
N ARG A 107 -8.26 -16.33 11.37
CA ARG A 107 -9.42 -15.43 11.43
C ARG A 107 -10.61 -15.99 10.65
N GLY A 108 -11.75 -16.12 11.32
CA GLY A 108 -13.00 -16.58 10.73
C GLY A 108 -13.16 -18.10 10.68
N SER A 109 -12.15 -18.86 11.14
CA SER A 109 -12.30 -20.30 11.35
C SER A 109 -13.34 -20.61 12.43
N ILE A 110 -13.82 -21.85 12.47
CA ILE A 110 -14.73 -22.29 13.53
C ILE A 110 -14.12 -22.15 14.93
N LEU A 111 -12.81 -22.35 15.07
CA LEU A 111 -12.10 -22.19 16.35
C LEU A 111 -12.06 -20.73 16.79
N HIS A 112 -11.90 -19.80 15.84
CA HIS A 112 -12.01 -18.36 16.11
C HIS A 112 -13.44 -17.95 16.51
N ILE A 113 -14.45 -18.50 15.83
CA ILE A 113 -15.85 -18.21 16.16
C ILE A 113 -16.20 -18.76 17.54
N ARG A 114 -15.80 -20.00 17.85
CA ARG A 114 -16.02 -20.63 19.16
C ARG A 114 -15.29 -19.88 20.28
N SER A 115 -14.07 -19.41 20.07
CA SER A 115 -13.35 -18.64 21.09
C SER A 115 -14.01 -17.29 21.38
N LEU A 116 -14.56 -16.61 20.37
CA LEU A 116 -15.36 -15.40 20.56
C LEU A 116 -16.66 -15.69 21.33
N ILE A 117 -17.38 -16.76 20.99
CA ILE A 117 -18.59 -17.20 21.71
C ILE A 117 -18.25 -17.45 23.19
N TYR A 118 -17.24 -18.27 23.46
CA TYR A 118 -16.90 -18.64 24.84
C TYR A 118 -16.27 -17.50 25.64
N ARG A 119 -15.65 -16.51 24.98
CA ARG A 119 -15.23 -15.27 25.64
C ARG A 119 -16.44 -14.51 26.19
N SER A 120 -17.52 -14.43 25.41
CA SER A 120 -18.78 -13.84 25.89
C SER A 120 -19.42 -14.67 26.99
N ILE A 121 -19.50 -16.00 26.83
CA ILE A 121 -20.11 -16.89 27.84
C ILE A 121 -19.38 -16.76 29.19
N VAL A 122 -18.05 -16.84 29.19
CA VAL A 122 -17.26 -16.71 30.43
C VAL A 122 -17.52 -15.37 31.12
N GLY A 123 -17.57 -14.26 30.37
CA GLY A 123 -17.91 -12.96 30.94
C GLY A 123 -19.31 -12.92 31.58
N ILE A 124 -20.31 -13.53 30.92
CA ILE A 124 -21.67 -13.66 31.46
C ILE A 124 -21.68 -14.50 32.74
N ARG A 125 -20.95 -15.62 32.77
CA ARG A 125 -20.83 -16.47 33.96
C ARG A 125 -20.19 -15.74 35.14
N MET A 126 -19.31 -14.78 34.87
CA MET A 126 -18.72 -13.89 35.89
C MET A 126 -19.63 -12.71 36.29
N GLY A 127 -20.83 -12.60 35.72
CA GLY A 127 -21.82 -11.55 36.05
C GLY A 127 -21.66 -10.26 35.25
N HIS A 128 -20.77 -10.23 34.25
CA HIS A 128 -20.61 -9.11 33.33
C HIS A 128 -21.60 -9.28 32.17
N ILE A 129 -22.59 -8.40 32.07
CA ILE A 129 -23.52 -8.34 30.94
C ILE A 129 -23.44 -6.92 30.36
N ASP A 130 -22.25 -6.58 29.86
CA ASP A 130 -21.91 -5.28 29.30
C ASP A 130 -21.27 -5.43 27.90
N THR A 131 -20.66 -4.36 27.38
CA THR A 131 -20.02 -4.35 26.07
C THR A 131 -18.91 -5.38 25.92
N THR A 132 -18.22 -5.75 27.00
CA THR A 132 -17.13 -6.73 26.98
C THR A 132 -17.62 -8.12 26.58
N THR A 133 -18.88 -8.43 26.89
CA THR A 133 -19.53 -9.69 26.50
C THR A 133 -20.35 -9.57 25.22
N TYR A 134 -20.95 -8.41 24.95
CA TYR A 134 -21.76 -8.20 23.75
C TYR A 134 -20.90 -8.15 22.46
N ILE A 135 -19.77 -7.43 22.49
CA ILE A 135 -18.91 -7.21 21.31
C ILE A 135 -18.38 -8.53 20.72
N PRO A 136 -17.78 -9.46 21.51
CA PRO A 136 -17.27 -10.71 20.96
C PRO A 136 -18.38 -11.58 20.35
N LEU A 137 -19.57 -11.60 20.95
CA LEU A 137 -20.70 -12.40 20.47
C LEU A 137 -21.24 -11.87 19.14
N LYS A 138 -21.31 -10.54 18.97
CA LYS A 138 -21.68 -9.91 17.69
C LYS A 138 -20.65 -10.15 16.60
N GLU A 139 -19.36 -10.07 16.92
CA GLU A 139 -18.30 -10.42 15.97
C GLU A 139 -18.36 -11.91 15.60
N ALA A 140 -18.65 -12.80 16.56
CA ALA A 140 -18.88 -14.22 16.29
C ALA A 140 -20.03 -14.43 15.30
N LYS A 141 -21.18 -13.77 15.51
CA LYS A 141 -22.33 -13.80 14.58
C LYS A 141 -21.94 -13.32 13.18
N ARG A 142 -21.22 -12.21 13.10
CA ARG A 142 -20.77 -11.61 11.82
C ARG A 142 -19.87 -12.59 11.06
N LEU A 143 -18.90 -13.17 11.75
CA LEU A 143 -17.96 -14.13 11.16
C LEU A 143 -18.64 -15.44 10.79
N PHE A 144 -19.53 -15.95 11.63
CA PHE A 144 -20.32 -17.17 11.36
C PHE A 144 -21.16 -17.03 10.10
N THR A 145 -21.85 -15.89 9.94
CA THR A 145 -22.65 -15.60 8.74
C THR A 145 -21.76 -15.49 7.49
N ALA A 146 -20.58 -14.90 7.63
CA ALA A 146 -19.66 -14.70 6.52
C ALA A 146 -18.89 -15.98 6.11
N SER A 147 -18.62 -16.89 7.05
CA SER A 147 -17.63 -17.96 6.87
C SER A 147 -18.16 -19.19 6.11
N LYS A 148 -19.46 -19.26 5.77
CA LYS A 148 -20.14 -20.47 5.24
C LYS A 148 -19.85 -21.75 6.05
N VAL A 149 -19.32 -21.62 7.27
CA VAL A 149 -18.97 -22.73 8.14
C VAL A 149 -20.27 -23.35 8.62
N ASN A 150 -20.49 -24.61 8.26
CA ASN A 150 -21.66 -25.33 8.73
C ASN A 150 -21.39 -25.90 10.13
N ASN A 151 -21.71 -25.13 11.17
CA ASN A 151 -21.66 -25.60 12.56
C ASN A 151 -22.91 -25.15 13.30
N HIS A 152 -23.90 -26.03 13.39
CA HIS A 152 -25.20 -25.73 13.97
C HIS A 152 -25.08 -25.38 15.47
N SER A 153 -24.21 -26.07 16.24
CA SER A 153 -23.95 -25.78 17.65
C SER A 153 -23.48 -24.33 17.89
N ALA A 154 -22.53 -23.86 17.08
CA ALA A 154 -22.07 -22.47 17.15
C ALA A 154 -23.20 -21.48 16.78
N GLY A 155 -24.02 -21.82 15.78
CA GLY A 155 -25.22 -21.07 15.43
C GLY A 155 -26.21 -20.98 16.60
N TYR A 156 -26.48 -22.11 17.26
CA TYR A 156 -27.32 -22.21 18.44
C TYR A 156 -26.79 -21.31 19.57
N LEU A 157 -25.53 -21.45 19.96
CA LEU A 157 -24.93 -20.70 21.07
C LEU A 157 -24.93 -19.19 20.82
N ILE A 158 -24.57 -18.75 19.60
CA ILE A 158 -24.57 -17.33 19.23
C ILE A 158 -25.96 -16.73 19.45
N HIS A 159 -26.99 -17.38 18.93
CA HIS A 159 -28.34 -16.84 18.97
C HIS A 159 -28.95 -17.01 20.36
N TYR A 160 -28.69 -18.12 21.07
CA TYR A 160 -29.17 -18.33 22.44
C TYR A 160 -28.70 -17.21 23.36
N HIS A 161 -27.38 -16.94 23.40
CA HIS A 161 -26.83 -15.92 24.28
C HIS A 161 -27.18 -14.48 23.86
N LEU A 162 -27.35 -14.21 22.55
CA LEU A 162 -27.90 -12.91 22.12
C LEU A 162 -29.35 -12.73 22.55
N GLY A 163 -30.14 -13.81 22.55
CA GLY A 163 -31.50 -13.82 23.07
C GLY A 163 -31.52 -13.55 24.57
N ASP A 164 -30.67 -14.24 25.34
CA ASP A 164 -30.55 -14.09 26.79
C ASP A 164 -30.12 -12.67 27.21
N MET A 165 -29.17 -12.07 26.48
CA MET A 165 -28.78 -10.67 26.69
C MET A 165 -29.94 -9.71 26.44
N ASN A 166 -30.74 -9.91 25.40
CA ASN A 166 -31.90 -9.07 25.10
C ASN A 166 -33.03 -9.28 26.13
N TYR A 167 -33.27 -10.53 26.54
CA TYR A 167 -34.25 -10.89 27.56
C TYR A 167 -33.92 -10.21 28.90
N SER A 168 -32.68 -10.33 29.36
CA SER A 168 -32.19 -9.74 30.63
C SER A 168 -32.30 -8.22 30.69
N HIS A 169 -32.43 -7.55 29.54
CA HIS A 169 -32.52 -6.10 29.43
C HIS A 169 -33.91 -5.60 29.00
N ALA A 170 -34.93 -6.46 29.10
CA ALA A 170 -36.31 -6.13 28.77
C ALA A 170 -36.55 -5.77 27.29
N ASN A 171 -35.87 -6.46 26.37
CA ASN A 171 -36.08 -6.39 24.91
C ASN A 171 -36.73 -7.70 24.39
N PRO A 172 -37.98 -8.02 24.77
CA PRO A 172 -38.54 -9.35 24.55
C PRO A 172 -38.81 -9.68 23.07
N ASN A 173 -38.96 -8.68 22.20
CA ASN A 173 -39.15 -8.91 20.75
C ASN A 173 -37.85 -9.39 20.09
N GLU A 174 -36.75 -8.69 20.32
CA GLU A 174 -35.42 -9.04 19.85
C GLU A 174 -34.97 -10.37 20.48
N ALA A 175 -35.24 -10.58 21.77
CA ALA A 175 -35.00 -11.85 22.43
C ALA A 175 -35.75 -12.99 21.73
N SER A 176 -37.04 -12.80 21.41
CA SER A 176 -37.84 -13.79 20.67
C SER A 176 -37.24 -14.12 19.31
N TYR A 177 -36.78 -13.11 18.56
CA TYR A 177 -36.12 -13.34 17.26
C TYR A 177 -34.89 -14.24 17.42
N TYR A 178 -34.03 -13.92 18.38
CA TYR A 178 -32.81 -14.68 18.61
C TYR A 178 -33.09 -16.09 19.14
N PHE A 179 -34.05 -16.26 20.04
CA PHE A 179 -34.42 -17.60 20.54
C PHE A 179 -35.05 -18.48 19.46
N LEU A 180 -35.81 -17.92 18.52
CA LEU A 180 -36.34 -18.68 17.37
C LEU A 180 -35.21 -19.13 16.42
N GLU A 181 -34.22 -18.27 16.15
CA GLU A 181 -33.05 -18.68 15.37
C GLU A 181 -32.22 -19.72 16.11
N SER A 182 -32.08 -19.61 17.43
CA SER A 182 -31.43 -20.60 18.28
C SER A 182 -32.13 -21.96 18.17
N LEU A 183 -33.47 -22.00 18.31
CA LEU A 183 -34.28 -23.19 18.13
C LEU A 183 -34.06 -23.82 16.74
N ARG A 184 -34.07 -22.99 15.68
CA ARG A 184 -33.84 -23.46 14.31
C ARG A 184 -32.49 -24.16 14.16
N PHE A 185 -31.43 -23.61 14.75
CA PHE A 185 -30.11 -24.26 14.73
C PHE A 185 -30.07 -25.53 15.59
N ALA A 186 -30.72 -25.54 16.75
CA ALA A 186 -30.83 -26.72 17.61
C ALA A 186 -31.56 -27.89 16.90
N GLU A 187 -32.64 -27.59 16.17
CA GLU A 187 -33.37 -28.55 15.35
C GLU A 187 -32.52 -29.08 14.18
N MET A 188 -31.75 -28.22 13.51
CA MET A 188 -30.81 -28.63 12.47
C MET A 188 -29.66 -29.50 13.00
N GLU A 189 -29.24 -29.30 14.24
CA GLU A 189 -28.27 -30.15 14.93
C GLU A 189 -28.89 -31.47 15.42
N ASN A 190 -30.22 -31.52 15.56
CA ASN A 190 -30.97 -32.57 16.26
C ASN A 190 -30.44 -32.80 17.69
N ASN A 191 -30.06 -31.72 18.37
CA ASN A 191 -29.57 -31.77 19.74
C ASN A 191 -30.73 -31.54 20.72
N LYS A 192 -31.19 -32.60 21.37
CA LYS A 192 -32.33 -32.58 22.29
C LYS A 192 -32.17 -31.55 23.42
N THR A 193 -30.98 -31.45 24.00
CA THR A 193 -30.71 -30.48 25.08
C THR A 193 -30.84 -29.04 24.57
N HIS A 194 -30.24 -28.74 23.42
CA HIS A 194 -30.37 -27.41 22.82
C HIS A 194 -31.81 -27.06 22.43
N ILE A 195 -32.59 -28.03 21.96
CA ILE A 195 -34.02 -27.81 21.65
C ILE A 195 -34.80 -27.55 22.94
N PHE A 196 -34.56 -28.31 24.01
CA PHE A 196 -35.17 -28.10 25.32
C PHE A 196 -34.86 -26.71 25.88
N ASP A 197 -33.58 -26.31 25.83
CA ASP A 197 -33.11 -25.00 26.29
C ASP A 197 -33.76 -23.86 25.48
N ALA A 198 -33.82 -24.00 24.15
CA ALA A 198 -34.45 -22.99 23.29
C ALA A 198 -35.95 -22.83 23.57
N TYR A 199 -36.69 -23.92 23.76
CA TYR A 199 -38.10 -23.84 24.17
C TYR A 199 -38.27 -23.26 25.57
N THR A 200 -37.36 -23.56 26.50
CA THR A 200 -37.35 -22.98 27.84
C THR A 200 -37.18 -21.45 27.77
N ALA A 201 -36.23 -20.97 26.95
CA ALA A 201 -36.02 -19.54 26.75
C ALA A 201 -37.22 -18.85 26.10
N LEU A 202 -37.83 -19.47 25.08
CA LEU A 202 -39.04 -18.97 24.43
C LEU A 202 -40.23 -18.91 25.40
N PHE A 203 -40.40 -19.94 26.24
CA PHE A 203 -41.43 -19.95 27.29
C PHE A 203 -41.27 -18.73 28.20
N TRP A 204 -40.11 -18.53 28.82
CA TRP A 204 -39.89 -17.43 29.75
C TRP A 204 -40.03 -16.05 29.09
N ASN A 205 -39.59 -15.92 27.84
CA ASN A 205 -39.76 -14.69 27.08
C ASN A 205 -41.24 -14.35 26.85
N GLU A 206 -42.09 -15.32 26.49
CA GLU A 206 -43.52 -15.07 26.31
C GLU A 206 -44.26 -14.88 27.63
N MET A 207 -43.89 -15.61 28.69
CA MET A 207 -44.47 -15.41 30.03
C MET A 207 -44.17 -14.01 30.57
N THR A 208 -42.98 -13.46 30.29
CA THR A 208 -42.62 -12.07 30.65
C THR A 208 -43.46 -11.03 29.92
N ARG A 209 -44.00 -11.38 28.74
CA ARG A 209 -44.93 -10.53 27.97
C ARG A 209 -46.40 -10.79 28.33
N GLU A 210 -46.64 -11.64 29.32
CA GLU A 210 -47.98 -12.12 29.70
C GLU A 210 -48.74 -12.82 28.55
N ASP A 211 -48.04 -13.28 27.49
CA ASP A 211 -48.63 -14.07 26.40
C ASP A 211 -48.75 -15.54 26.85
N THR A 212 -49.76 -15.78 27.68
CA THR A 212 -50.02 -17.11 28.26
C THR A 212 -50.41 -18.16 27.21
N VAL A 213 -50.87 -17.75 26.03
CA VAL A 213 -51.23 -18.66 24.94
C VAL A 213 -49.98 -19.27 24.32
N LYS A 214 -49.01 -18.43 23.92
CA LYS A 214 -47.73 -18.93 23.40
C LYS A 214 -46.88 -19.57 24.48
N GLY A 215 -46.89 -19.02 25.70
CA GLY A 215 -46.25 -19.65 26.85
C GLY A 215 -46.75 -21.09 27.03
N LYS A 216 -48.07 -21.31 27.02
CA LYS A 216 -48.63 -22.66 27.10
C LYS A 216 -48.21 -23.54 25.92
N MET A 217 -48.19 -23.01 24.70
CA MET A 217 -47.75 -23.75 23.52
C MET A 217 -46.31 -24.28 23.67
N TYR A 218 -45.36 -23.46 24.13
CA TYR A 218 -43.99 -23.90 24.37
C TYR A 218 -43.88 -24.86 25.56
N LEU A 219 -44.65 -24.62 26.62
CA LEU A 219 -44.73 -25.53 27.75
C LEU A 219 -45.21 -26.93 27.33
N ASP A 220 -46.19 -27.01 26.43
CA ASP A 220 -46.68 -28.30 25.90
C ASP A 220 -45.64 -29.02 25.05
N LYS A 221 -44.80 -28.27 24.31
CA LYS A 221 -43.64 -28.87 23.62
C LYS A 221 -42.64 -29.45 24.60
N LEU A 222 -42.35 -28.74 25.68
CA LEU A 222 -41.42 -29.16 26.72
C LEU A 222 -41.93 -30.39 27.49
N LEU A 223 -43.23 -30.45 27.79
CA LEU A 223 -43.86 -31.60 28.47
C LEU A 223 -43.87 -32.88 27.63
N ALA A 224 -43.71 -32.77 26.30
CA ALA A 224 -43.63 -33.93 25.41
C ALA A 224 -42.23 -34.59 25.37
N PHE A 225 -41.23 -34.05 26.07
CA PHE A 225 -39.89 -34.63 26.11
C PHE A 225 -39.86 -35.87 27.00
N GLU A 226 -39.45 -37.01 26.43
CA GLU A 226 -39.22 -38.26 27.18
C GLU A 226 -37.80 -38.34 27.72
N ASN A 227 -37.52 -39.13 28.76
CA ASN A 227 -36.17 -39.36 29.31
C ASN A 227 -35.43 -38.04 29.66
N ILE A 228 -36.09 -37.18 30.42
CA ILE A 228 -35.51 -35.95 30.96
C ILE A 228 -34.65 -36.24 32.21
N SER A 229 -33.63 -35.42 32.42
CA SER A 229 -32.80 -35.39 33.62
C SER A 229 -33.56 -34.78 34.81
N ARG A 230 -33.03 -34.98 36.03
CA ARG A 230 -33.57 -34.34 37.25
C ARG A 230 -33.53 -32.80 37.20
N GLN A 231 -32.52 -32.24 36.54
CA GLN A 231 -32.45 -30.79 36.32
C GLN A 231 -33.53 -30.30 35.35
N GLU A 232 -33.78 -31.03 34.25
CA GLU A 232 -34.87 -30.71 33.32
C GLU A 232 -36.25 -30.87 33.99
N GLU A 233 -36.41 -31.88 34.86
CA GLU A 233 -37.61 -32.06 35.69
C GLU A 233 -37.85 -30.84 36.61
N TYR A 234 -36.80 -30.37 37.30
CA TYR A 234 -36.87 -29.14 38.11
C TYR A 234 -37.30 -27.93 37.27
N ASN A 235 -36.72 -27.76 36.08
CA ASN A 235 -37.04 -26.66 35.18
C ASN A 235 -38.49 -26.72 34.68
N LEU A 236 -39.00 -27.90 34.32
CA LEU A 236 -40.39 -28.09 33.91
C LEU A 236 -41.37 -27.76 35.02
N LEU A 237 -41.09 -28.20 36.25
CA LEU A 237 -41.95 -27.88 37.40
C LEU A 237 -41.96 -26.37 37.68
N ASN A 238 -40.81 -25.70 37.54
CA ASN A 238 -40.71 -24.25 37.68
C ASN A 238 -41.58 -23.51 36.64
N MET A 239 -41.47 -23.91 35.36
CA MET A 239 -42.26 -23.33 34.28
C MET A 239 -43.76 -23.58 34.47
N GLN A 240 -44.16 -24.80 34.86
CA GLN A 240 -45.56 -25.10 35.18
C GLN A 240 -46.08 -24.27 36.35
N SER A 241 -45.27 -24.11 37.42
CA SER A 241 -45.63 -23.28 38.56
C SER A 241 -45.87 -21.83 38.11
N ALA A 242 -44.92 -21.24 37.38
CA ALA A 242 -45.03 -19.86 36.89
C ALA A 242 -46.26 -19.67 35.97
N TYR A 243 -46.56 -20.66 35.12
CA TYR A 243 -47.75 -20.63 34.28
C TYR A 243 -49.03 -20.60 35.12
N TYR A 244 -49.17 -21.47 36.12
CA TYR A 244 -50.35 -21.49 36.99
C TYR A 244 -50.45 -20.27 37.90
N LEU A 245 -49.30 -19.74 38.34
CA LEU A 245 -49.22 -18.51 39.12
C LEU A 245 -49.86 -17.33 38.38
N ILE A 246 -49.48 -17.12 37.11
CA ILE A 246 -50.02 -16.04 36.27
C ILE A 246 -51.52 -16.22 36.01
N GLN A 247 -52.01 -17.46 35.97
CA GLN A 247 -53.45 -17.76 35.84
C GLN A 247 -54.22 -17.64 37.17
N GLY A 248 -53.57 -17.23 38.26
CA GLY A 248 -54.19 -17.13 39.59
C GLY A 248 -54.48 -18.47 40.26
N LYS A 249 -53.94 -19.58 39.74
CA LYS A 249 -54.11 -20.93 40.31
C LYS A 249 -53.04 -21.22 41.35
N TYR A 250 -53.08 -20.47 42.45
CA TYR A 250 -52.04 -20.45 43.48
C TYR A 250 -51.83 -21.83 44.16
N ASP A 251 -52.89 -22.60 44.42
CA ASP A 251 -52.77 -23.93 45.02
C ASP A 251 -51.96 -24.91 44.17
N LEU A 252 -52.17 -24.89 42.84
CA LEU A 252 -51.43 -25.75 41.91
C LEU A 252 -49.97 -25.32 41.81
N SER A 253 -49.72 -24.01 41.76
CA SER A 253 -48.36 -23.45 41.76
C SER A 253 -47.59 -23.88 43.02
N ILE A 254 -48.20 -23.79 44.21
CA ILE A 254 -47.59 -24.25 45.47
C ILE A 254 -47.25 -25.75 45.44
N GLN A 255 -48.16 -26.59 44.93
CA GLN A 255 -47.91 -28.04 44.84
C GLN A 255 -46.69 -28.36 43.98
N LEU A 256 -46.54 -27.67 42.84
CA LEU A 256 -45.40 -27.84 41.94
C LEU A 256 -44.10 -27.32 42.56
N GLU A 257 -44.13 -26.15 43.21
CA GLU A 257 -42.96 -25.60 43.91
C GLU A 257 -42.46 -26.52 45.03
N LYS A 258 -43.37 -27.17 45.76
CA LYS A 258 -42.99 -28.17 46.77
C LYS A 258 -42.35 -29.42 46.16
N GLN A 259 -42.76 -29.82 44.96
CA GLN A 259 -42.13 -30.92 44.22
C GLN A 259 -40.74 -30.54 43.68
N MET A 260 -40.48 -29.25 43.45
CA MET A 260 -39.15 -28.77 43.04
C MET A 260 -38.09 -28.86 44.14
N LEU A 261 -38.46 -28.59 45.40
CA LEU A 261 -37.53 -28.56 46.53
C LEU A 261 -36.62 -29.80 46.64
N PRO A 262 -37.13 -31.05 46.61
CA PRO A 262 -36.28 -32.25 46.69
C PRO A 262 -35.38 -32.46 45.45
N LEU A 263 -35.61 -31.73 44.36
CA LEU A 263 -34.80 -31.81 43.14
C LEU A 263 -33.58 -30.87 43.19
N ILE A 264 -33.55 -29.88 44.10
CA ILE A 264 -32.46 -28.90 44.22
C ILE A 264 -31.07 -29.55 44.28
N PRO A 265 -30.82 -30.65 45.05
CA PRO A 265 -29.50 -31.29 45.10
C PRO A 265 -29.01 -31.87 43.76
N TYR A 266 -29.90 -32.04 42.78
CA TYR A 266 -29.58 -32.60 41.46
C TYR A 266 -29.41 -31.52 40.38
N VAL A 267 -29.63 -30.25 40.71
CA VAL A 267 -29.44 -29.13 39.79
C VAL A 267 -27.97 -28.71 39.81
N LEU A 268 -27.33 -28.67 38.63
CA LEU A 268 -25.88 -28.47 38.50
C LEU A 268 -25.45 -27.01 38.67
N TYR A 269 -26.35 -26.06 38.44
CA TYR A 269 -26.09 -24.64 38.67
C TYR A 269 -26.59 -24.21 40.06
N LYS A 270 -26.02 -23.11 40.57
CA LYS A 270 -26.34 -22.59 41.90
C LYS A 270 -27.80 -22.13 41.98
N ILE A 271 -28.60 -22.86 42.78
CA ILE A 271 -29.97 -22.48 43.13
C ILE A 271 -29.99 -21.73 44.48
N ASP A 272 -30.68 -20.61 44.48
CA ASP A 272 -31.07 -19.88 45.68
C ASP A 272 -32.44 -20.39 46.17
N GLU A 273 -32.41 -21.34 47.09
CA GLU A 273 -33.61 -21.97 47.67
C GLU A 273 -34.56 -20.95 48.30
N SER A 274 -34.03 -19.84 48.82
CA SER A 274 -34.82 -18.75 49.39
C SER A 274 -35.89 -18.24 48.42
N ARG A 275 -35.60 -18.23 47.11
CA ARG A 275 -36.54 -17.73 46.08
C ARG A 275 -37.73 -18.65 45.86
N THR A 276 -37.50 -19.96 45.91
CA THR A 276 -38.58 -20.94 45.78
C THR A 276 -39.51 -20.86 47.00
N LEU A 277 -38.94 -20.80 48.21
CA LEU A 277 -39.69 -20.64 49.46
C LEU A 277 -40.44 -19.29 49.52
N PHE A 278 -39.82 -18.22 49.00
CA PHE A 278 -40.44 -16.92 48.87
C PHE A 278 -41.66 -16.94 47.93
N SER A 279 -41.57 -17.63 46.80
CA SER A 279 -42.70 -17.82 45.88
C SER A 279 -43.87 -18.54 46.56
N ILE A 280 -43.59 -19.64 47.27
CA ILE A 280 -44.59 -20.38 48.06
C ILE A 280 -45.26 -19.46 49.10
N SER A 281 -44.48 -18.63 49.79
CA SER A 281 -44.97 -17.67 50.77
C SER A 281 -45.92 -16.64 50.15
N ILE A 282 -45.57 -16.07 48.99
CA ILE A 282 -46.44 -15.14 48.25
C ILE A 282 -47.76 -15.82 47.86
N ASN A 283 -47.70 -17.06 47.38
CA ASN A 283 -48.88 -17.79 46.93
C ASN A 283 -49.84 -18.08 48.08
N TYR A 284 -49.32 -18.49 49.25
CA TYR A 284 -50.14 -18.62 50.45
C TYR A 284 -50.73 -17.28 50.92
N LYS A 285 -49.98 -16.19 50.79
CA LYS A 285 -50.48 -14.83 51.08
C LYS A 285 -51.66 -14.48 50.17
N LYS A 286 -51.58 -14.80 48.87
CA LYS A 286 -52.66 -14.59 47.89
C LYS A 286 -53.92 -15.44 48.17
N LEU A 287 -53.75 -16.59 48.83
CA LEU A 287 -54.84 -17.43 49.33
C LEU A 287 -55.39 -16.98 50.70
N ASN A 288 -54.91 -15.85 51.24
CA ASN A 288 -55.23 -15.37 52.60
C ASN A 288 -54.87 -16.36 53.73
N GLN A 289 -53.88 -17.24 53.49
CA GLN A 289 -53.37 -18.19 54.47
C GLN A 289 -52.13 -17.62 55.17
N ALA A 290 -52.34 -16.61 56.02
CA ALA A 290 -51.26 -15.80 56.59
C ALA A 290 -50.23 -16.59 57.41
N ASP A 291 -50.64 -17.62 58.16
CA ASP A 291 -49.71 -18.42 58.96
C ASP A 291 -48.78 -19.28 58.09
N SER A 292 -49.32 -19.93 57.04
CA SER A 292 -48.50 -20.66 56.07
C SER A 292 -47.60 -19.71 55.27
N ALA A 293 -48.11 -18.55 54.87
CA ALA A 293 -47.32 -17.52 54.21
C ALA A 293 -46.14 -17.09 55.09
N MET A 294 -46.38 -16.82 56.37
CA MET A 294 -45.34 -16.42 57.32
C MET A 294 -44.29 -17.51 57.51
N TYR A 295 -44.73 -18.77 57.69
CA TYR A 295 -43.83 -19.91 57.86
C TYR A 295 -42.83 -20.06 56.71
N TYR A 296 -43.33 -20.07 55.46
CA TYR A 296 -42.46 -20.18 54.29
C TYR A 296 -41.63 -18.90 54.05
N GLY A 297 -42.16 -17.73 54.38
CA GLY A 297 -41.44 -16.47 54.25
C GLY A 297 -40.23 -16.39 55.19
N LEU A 298 -40.39 -16.81 56.45
CA LEU A 298 -39.29 -16.83 57.41
C LEU A 298 -38.22 -17.86 57.03
N GLN A 299 -38.63 -19.02 56.51
CA GLN A 299 -37.68 -19.99 55.96
C GLN A 299 -36.93 -19.43 54.75
N ALA A 300 -37.61 -18.69 53.87
CA ALA A 300 -36.94 -18.03 52.74
C ALA A 300 -35.81 -17.11 53.24
N ILE A 301 -36.06 -16.31 54.26
CA ILE A 301 -35.03 -15.43 54.85
C ILE A 301 -33.87 -16.22 55.45
N GLN A 302 -34.14 -17.32 56.16
CA GLN A 302 -33.10 -18.18 56.74
C GLN A 302 -32.20 -18.82 55.68
N GLN A 303 -32.73 -19.05 54.47
CA GLN A 303 -32.00 -19.68 53.37
C GLN A 303 -31.28 -18.67 52.44
N ILE A 304 -31.27 -17.37 52.77
CA ILE A 304 -30.53 -16.37 51.98
C ILE A 304 -29.03 -16.70 52.03
N LYS A 305 -28.46 -17.09 50.89
CA LYS A 305 -27.02 -17.40 50.75
C LYS A 305 -26.17 -16.16 50.50
N ASP A 306 -26.69 -15.22 49.72
CA ASP A 306 -26.04 -13.95 49.39
C ASP A 306 -26.87 -12.81 49.98
N SER A 307 -26.42 -12.29 51.12
CA SER A 307 -27.10 -11.19 51.82
C SER A 307 -27.06 -9.88 51.04
N THR A 308 -26.11 -9.73 50.11
CA THR A 308 -25.91 -8.52 49.30
C THR A 308 -26.77 -8.53 48.03
N TYR A 309 -27.46 -9.63 47.73
CA TYR A 309 -28.25 -9.73 46.52
C TYR A 309 -29.34 -8.67 46.46
N ARG A 310 -29.32 -7.88 45.37
CA ARG A 310 -30.14 -6.67 45.17
C ARG A 310 -31.64 -6.83 45.37
N SER A 311 -32.20 -8.02 45.19
CA SER A 311 -33.65 -8.26 45.34
C SER A 311 -34.03 -8.92 46.66
N ASN A 312 -33.13 -8.92 47.65
CA ASN A 312 -33.45 -9.39 49.01
C ASN A 312 -34.50 -8.52 49.70
N TYR A 313 -34.61 -7.22 49.36
CA TYR A 313 -35.65 -6.34 49.90
C TYR A 313 -37.07 -6.88 49.68
N LEU A 314 -37.32 -7.61 48.59
CA LEU A 314 -38.63 -8.22 48.30
C LEU A 314 -39.03 -9.27 49.35
N LEU A 315 -38.07 -10.02 49.89
CA LEU A 315 -38.31 -11.03 50.93
C LEU A 315 -38.74 -10.35 52.23
N TYR A 316 -38.01 -9.30 52.64
CA TYR A 316 -38.33 -8.53 53.83
C TYR A 316 -39.68 -7.83 53.70
N GLN A 317 -39.97 -7.25 52.53
CA GLN A 317 -41.25 -6.60 52.26
C GLN A 317 -42.41 -7.58 52.41
N ASN A 318 -42.26 -8.80 51.89
CA ASN A 318 -43.30 -9.81 52.00
C ASN A 318 -43.59 -10.21 53.45
N ILE A 319 -42.57 -10.32 54.31
CA ILE A 319 -42.79 -10.56 55.74
C ILE A 319 -43.55 -9.42 56.39
N ALA A 320 -43.18 -8.17 56.08
CA ALA A 320 -43.89 -7.02 56.61
C ALA A 320 -45.38 -7.03 56.20
N ASP A 321 -45.68 -7.35 54.94
CA ASP A 321 -47.06 -7.47 54.46
C ASP A 321 -47.84 -8.57 55.20
N ILE A 322 -47.23 -9.74 55.42
CA ILE A 322 -47.88 -10.85 56.13
C ILE A 322 -48.08 -10.52 57.61
N ALA A 323 -47.12 -9.81 58.22
CA ALA A 323 -47.24 -9.36 59.60
C ALA A 323 -48.44 -8.40 59.77
N LEU A 324 -48.68 -7.51 58.80
CA LEU A 324 -49.88 -6.66 58.79
C LEU A 324 -51.17 -7.47 58.65
N LEU A 325 -51.20 -8.50 57.81
CA LEU A 325 -52.35 -9.41 57.70
C LEU A 325 -52.65 -10.18 59.00
N ARG A 326 -51.67 -10.26 59.91
CA ARG A 326 -51.78 -10.91 61.22
C ARG A 326 -51.92 -9.89 62.37
N ASP A 327 -52.07 -8.61 62.06
CA ASP A 327 -52.09 -7.50 63.03
C ASP A 327 -50.81 -7.41 63.92
N ASP A 328 -49.69 -7.97 63.46
CA ASP A 328 -48.38 -7.86 64.12
C ASP A 328 -47.65 -6.61 63.62
N TYR A 329 -48.11 -5.45 64.09
CA TYR A 329 -47.58 -4.15 63.68
C TYR A 329 -46.10 -3.97 64.02
N LYS A 330 -45.62 -4.58 65.12
CA LYS A 330 -44.22 -4.50 65.53
C LYS A 330 -43.31 -5.21 64.54
N MET A 331 -43.66 -6.45 64.16
CA MET A 331 -42.89 -7.18 63.15
C MET A 331 -42.98 -6.50 61.78
N ALA A 332 -44.14 -5.93 61.43
CA ALA A 332 -44.29 -5.19 60.20
C ALA A 332 -43.35 -3.98 60.10
N GLU A 333 -43.21 -3.22 61.18
CA GLU A 333 -42.29 -2.08 61.26
C GLU A 333 -40.82 -2.52 61.11
N GLU A 334 -40.40 -3.54 61.87
CA GLU A 334 -39.03 -4.07 61.83
C GLU A 334 -38.62 -4.50 60.41
N TYR A 335 -39.49 -5.24 59.73
CA TYR A 335 -39.19 -5.74 58.38
C TYR A 335 -39.33 -4.65 57.29
N ARG A 336 -40.11 -3.58 57.53
CA ARG A 336 -40.10 -2.39 56.66
C ARG A 336 -38.77 -1.66 56.72
N GLU A 337 -38.19 -1.51 57.90
CA GLU A 337 -36.86 -0.91 58.05
C GLU A 337 -35.79 -1.71 57.30
N ARG A 338 -35.79 -3.05 57.47
CA ARG A 338 -34.90 -3.95 56.70
C ARG A 338 -35.11 -3.85 55.19
N THR A 339 -36.36 -3.71 54.75
CA THR A 339 -36.70 -3.50 53.33
C THR A 339 -36.08 -2.22 52.80
N PHE A 340 -36.23 -1.10 53.51
CA PHE A 340 -35.68 0.19 53.10
C PHE A 340 -34.16 0.15 52.98
N ASN A 341 -33.46 -0.37 54.01
CA ASN A 341 -32.01 -0.49 54.02
C ASN A 341 -31.48 -1.35 52.86
N SER A 342 -32.16 -2.48 52.57
CA SER A 342 -31.79 -3.35 51.44
C SER A 342 -32.11 -2.74 50.08
N TYR A 343 -33.20 -1.99 49.97
CA TYR A 343 -33.60 -1.33 48.72
C TYR A 343 -32.66 -0.18 48.35
N GLU A 344 -32.25 0.66 49.31
CA GLU A 344 -31.31 1.77 49.09
C GLU A 344 -29.99 1.27 48.47
N GLN A 345 -29.47 0.15 48.97
CA GLN A 345 -28.27 -0.49 48.41
C GLN A 345 -28.49 -0.96 46.96
N SER A 346 -29.70 -1.43 46.61
CA SER A 346 -30.01 -1.97 45.28
C SER A 346 -30.18 -0.91 44.17
N VAL A 347 -30.57 0.32 44.51
CA VAL A 347 -30.87 1.38 43.54
C VAL A 347 -29.59 1.94 42.90
N ASN A 348 -28.50 2.01 43.66
CA ASN A 348 -27.23 2.54 43.18
C ASN A 348 -26.62 1.68 42.04
N ASP A 349 -26.89 0.38 41.99
CA ASP A 349 -26.34 -0.54 40.99
C ASP A 349 -27.12 -0.57 39.66
N ARG A 350 -28.33 0.00 39.60
CA ARG A 350 -29.28 -0.16 38.48
C ARG A 350 -28.99 0.76 37.30
N LEU A 351 -28.19 1.81 37.48
CA LEU A 351 -27.94 2.82 36.43
C LEU A 351 -26.99 2.34 35.32
N ASP A 352 -26.20 1.29 35.55
CA ASP A 352 -25.05 0.96 34.68
C ASP A 352 -25.32 -0.01 33.52
N LYS A 353 -26.53 -0.58 33.37
CA LYS A 353 -26.75 -1.76 32.50
C LYS A 353 -27.97 -1.64 31.59
N ARG A 354 -27.93 -0.77 30.57
CA ARG A 354 -28.95 -0.77 29.49
C ARG A 354 -28.36 -1.19 28.16
N ILE A 355 -28.77 -2.34 27.65
CA ILE A 355 -28.34 -2.91 26.35
C ILE A 355 -28.58 -1.97 25.16
N LEU A 356 -29.61 -1.12 25.18
CA LEU A 356 -29.85 -0.16 24.09
C LEU A 356 -28.66 0.79 23.94
N GLU A 357 -27.99 1.12 25.04
CA GLU A 357 -26.75 1.88 25.03
C GLU A 357 -25.60 1.03 24.50
N LEU A 358 -25.54 -0.26 24.85
CA LEU A 358 -24.51 -1.19 24.35
C LEU A 358 -24.64 -1.44 22.84
N GLU A 359 -25.85 -1.58 22.30
CA GLU A 359 -26.09 -1.72 20.85
C GLU A 359 -25.72 -0.44 20.11
N LYS A 360 -26.16 0.72 20.62
CA LYS A 360 -25.74 2.03 20.07
C LYS A 360 -24.23 2.23 20.15
N LEU A 361 -23.60 1.84 21.26
CA LEU A 361 -22.15 1.95 21.44
C LEU A 361 -21.41 1.01 20.50
N TYR A 362 -21.92 -0.21 20.30
CA TYR A 362 -21.37 -1.15 19.32
C TYR A 362 -21.47 -0.59 17.90
N ASP A 363 -22.64 -0.12 17.48
CA ASP A 363 -22.85 0.45 16.16
C ASP A 363 -21.98 1.70 15.96
N LEU A 364 -21.90 2.57 16.98
CA LEU A 364 -20.98 3.71 16.98
C LEU A 364 -19.52 3.25 16.82
N THR A 365 -19.07 2.29 17.63
CA THR A 365 -17.71 1.74 17.58
C THR A 365 -17.42 1.09 16.22
N GLU A 366 -18.40 0.42 15.60
CA GLU A 366 -18.25 -0.17 14.28
C GLU A 366 -18.12 0.90 13.20
N THR A 367 -18.96 1.94 13.25
CA THR A 367 -18.88 3.07 12.32
C THR A 367 -17.56 3.84 12.46
N GLU A 368 -17.11 4.09 13.69
CA GLU A 368 -15.82 4.70 13.98
C GLU A 368 -14.67 3.85 13.46
N ASN A 369 -14.70 2.53 13.70
CA ASN A 369 -13.68 1.63 13.19
C ASN A 369 -13.64 1.56 11.66
N LYS A 370 -14.81 1.58 11.01
CA LYS A 370 -14.90 1.68 9.54
C LYS A 370 -14.32 3.01 9.04
N ALA A 371 -14.63 4.12 9.70
CA ALA A 371 -14.10 5.44 9.37
C ALA A 371 -12.57 5.51 9.58
N LEU A 372 -12.05 4.94 10.67
CA LEU A 372 -10.62 4.86 10.95
C LEU A 372 -9.88 4.03 9.90
N LYS A 373 -10.43 2.86 9.51
CA LYS A 373 -9.87 2.04 8.43
C LYS A 373 -9.89 2.77 7.09
N ALA A 374 -10.98 3.46 6.75
CA ALA A 374 -11.06 4.26 5.53
C ALA A 374 -10.00 5.37 5.53
N LYS A 375 -9.85 6.11 6.65
CA LYS A 375 -8.85 7.18 6.80
C LYS A 375 -7.42 6.64 6.67
N SER A 376 -7.14 5.47 7.24
CA SER A 376 -5.84 4.78 7.09
C SER A 376 -5.57 4.40 5.64
N ASN A 377 -6.54 3.78 4.96
CA ASN A 377 -6.41 3.39 3.55
C ASN A 377 -6.18 4.60 2.65
N THR A 378 -6.89 5.71 2.87
CA THR A 378 -6.69 6.96 2.12
C THR A 378 -5.27 7.51 2.29
N ARG A 379 -4.70 7.45 3.50
CA ARG A 379 -3.29 7.85 3.73
C ARG A 379 -2.31 6.96 2.96
N ILE A 380 -2.54 5.65 2.95
CA ILE A 380 -1.69 4.70 2.19
C ILE A 380 -1.76 5.00 0.68
N PHE A 381 -2.96 5.22 0.12
CA PHE A 381 -3.10 5.58 -1.29
C PHE A 381 -2.44 6.92 -1.64
N ALA A 382 -2.51 7.91 -0.75
CA ALA A 382 -1.81 9.17 -0.94
C ALA A 382 -0.28 8.99 -0.96
N LEU A 383 0.27 8.15 -0.08
CA LEU A 383 1.71 7.83 -0.06
C LEU A 383 2.15 7.10 -1.34
N ILE A 384 1.37 6.13 -1.81
CA ILE A 384 1.65 5.41 -3.06
C ILE A 384 1.61 6.38 -4.26
N SER A 385 0.62 7.28 -4.29
CA SER A 385 0.49 8.28 -5.36
C SER A 385 1.68 9.25 -5.36
N LEU A 386 2.13 9.70 -4.20
CA LEU A 386 3.33 10.54 -4.06
C LEU A 386 4.59 9.81 -4.56
N LEU A 387 4.75 8.53 -4.21
CA LEU A 387 5.87 7.71 -4.67
C LEU A 387 5.88 7.59 -6.21
N LEU A 388 4.71 7.37 -6.82
CA LEU A 388 4.59 7.27 -8.28
C LEU A 388 4.96 8.60 -8.97
N ILE A 389 4.57 9.74 -8.41
CA ILE A 389 4.94 11.07 -8.92
C ILE A 389 6.45 11.29 -8.83
N LEU A 390 7.09 10.85 -7.73
CA LEU A 390 8.54 10.94 -7.57
C LEU A 390 9.28 10.06 -8.59
N ILE A 391 8.80 8.84 -8.83
CA ILE A 391 9.38 7.95 -9.84
C ILE A 391 9.21 8.55 -11.24
N MET A 392 8.03 9.07 -11.57
CA MET A 392 7.76 9.69 -12.86
C MET A 392 8.64 10.93 -13.10
N SER A 393 8.79 11.80 -12.10
CA SER A 393 9.65 12.97 -12.20
C SER A 393 11.12 12.60 -12.37
N PHE A 394 11.59 11.55 -11.70
CA PHE A 394 12.94 11.01 -11.89
C PHE A 394 13.17 10.47 -13.30
N ILE A 395 12.20 9.73 -13.87
CA ILE A 395 12.27 9.23 -15.25
C ILE A 395 12.35 10.40 -16.24
N LEU A 396 11.51 11.42 -16.08
CA LEU A 396 11.52 12.62 -16.92
C LEU A 396 12.84 13.38 -16.80
N PHE A 397 13.42 13.47 -15.60
CA PHE A 397 14.73 14.07 -15.37
C PHE A 397 15.83 13.31 -16.11
N VAL A 398 15.89 11.98 -16.01
CA VAL A 398 16.87 11.16 -16.72
C VAL A 398 16.72 11.30 -18.24
N TYR A 399 15.49 11.29 -18.75
CA TYR A 399 15.21 11.45 -20.17
C TYR A 399 15.65 12.83 -20.69
N SER A 400 15.30 13.91 -19.98
CA SER A 400 15.69 15.27 -20.37
C SER A 400 17.22 15.46 -20.33
N LYS A 401 17.92 14.90 -19.33
CA LYS A 401 19.38 14.91 -19.24
C LYS A 401 20.01 14.18 -20.42
N ARG A 402 19.53 12.98 -20.77
CA ARG A 402 20.01 12.23 -21.94
C ARG A 402 19.82 13.01 -23.24
N LYS A 403 18.65 13.64 -23.42
CA LYS A 403 18.37 14.46 -24.61
C LYS A 403 19.30 15.67 -24.72
N ARG A 404 19.59 16.36 -23.60
CA ARG A 404 20.54 17.49 -23.58
C ARG A 404 21.96 17.06 -23.96
N VAL A 405 22.44 15.96 -23.37
CA VAL A 405 23.78 15.42 -23.66
C VAL A 405 23.91 14.98 -25.12
N ALA A 406 22.88 14.32 -25.67
CA ALA A 406 22.87 13.93 -27.08
C ALA A 406 22.91 15.15 -28.02
N LYS A 407 22.17 16.23 -27.69
CA LYS A 407 22.17 17.47 -28.47
C LYS A 407 23.56 18.11 -28.49
N LEU A 408 24.18 18.27 -27.31
CA LEU A 408 25.54 18.84 -27.19
C LEU A 408 26.58 18.03 -27.98
N LYS A 409 26.49 16.69 -27.95
CA LYS A 409 27.42 15.84 -28.69
C LYS A 409 27.28 16.01 -30.21
N ASN A 410 26.06 16.21 -30.71
CA ASN A 410 25.83 16.47 -32.13
C ASN A 410 26.33 17.85 -32.56
N GLU A 411 26.15 18.88 -31.73
CA GLU A 411 26.65 20.24 -32.00
C GLU A 411 28.18 20.27 -32.08
N ILE A 412 28.88 19.58 -31.17
CA ILE A 412 30.36 19.44 -31.20
C ILE A 412 30.81 18.74 -32.48
N LEU A 413 30.16 17.63 -32.86
CA LEU A 413 30.52 16.88 -34.06
C LEU A 413 30.31 17.70 -35.35
N GLN A 414 29.29 18.55 -35.40
CA GLN A 414 29.09 19.46 -36.54
C GLN A 414 30.17 20.53 -36.61
N ALA A 415 30.57 21.11 -35.47
CA ALA A 415 31.63 22.11 -35.41
C ALA A 415 32.98 21.53 -35.86
N GLU A 416 33.33 20.30 -35.45
CA GLU A 416 34.54 19.61 -35.91
C GLU A 416 34.54 19.37 -37.43
N LYS A 417 33.42 18.95 -38.01
CA LYS A 417 33.31 18.75 -39.47
C LYS A 417 33.52 20.05 -40.25
N MET A 418 32.90 21.15 -39.82
CA MET A 418 33.05 22.45 -40.47
C MET A 418 34.49 22.97 -40.41
N ALA A 419 35.20 22.74 -39.29
CA ALA A 419 36.59 23.12 -39.15
C ALA A 419 37.50 22.38 -40.14
N ILE A 420 37.29 21.06 -40.31
CA ILE A 420 38.06 20.23 -41.26
C ILE A 420 37.82 20.67 -42.71
N GLU A 421 36.57 20.94 -43.08
CA GLU A 421 36.24 21.41 -44.44
C GLU A 421 36.85 22.79 -44.75
N SER A 422 36.84 23.71 -43.77
CA SER A 422 37.47 25.02 -43.90
C SER A 422 38.99 24.90 -44.11
N GLU A 423 39.66 24.02 -43.38
CA GLU A 423 41.11 23.81 -43.50
C GLU A 423 41.49 23.24 -44.87
N ALA A 424 40.71 22.28 -45.37
CA ALA A 424 40.89 21.70 -46.71
C ALA A 424 40.76 22.74 -47.82
N LEU A 425 39.78 23.64 -47.73
CA LEU A 425 39.56 24.72 -48.70
C LEU A 425 40.74 25.70 -48.74
N MET A 426 41.30 26.07 -47.58
CA MET A 426 42.48 26.96 -47.52
C MET A 426 43.70 26.35 -48.20
N LEU A 427 43.93 25.05 -48.03
CA LEU A 427 45.05 24.33 -48.67
C LEU A 427 44.90 24.31 -50.20
N GLN A 428 43.69 24.07 -50.70
CA GLN A 428 43.41 24.06 -52.13
C GLN A 428 43.66 25.43 -52.79
N ASN A 429 43.27 26.52 -52.13
CA ASN A 429 43.49 27.87 -52.63
C ASN A 429 44.99 28.21 -52.73
N LYS A 430 45.78 27.85 -51.71
CA LYS A 430 47.24 28.05 -51.71
C LYS A 430 47.93 27.29 -52.85
N ALA A 431 47.53 26.05 -53.11
CA ALA A 431 48.09 25.25 -54.20
C ALA A 431 47.80 25.87 -55.58
N THR A 432 46.60 26.41 -55.77
CA THR A 432 46.19 27.07 -57.01
C THR A 432 47.00 28.34 -57.29
N GLU A 433 47.25 29.16 -56.25
CA GLU A 433 48.05 30.38 -56.37
C GLU A 433 49.50 30.07 -56.78
N GLN A 434 50.12 29.04 -56.19
CA GLN A 434 51.49 28.64 -56.54
C GLN A 434 51.60 28.17 -57.98
N ASN A 435 50.64 27.38 -58.47
CA ASN A 435 50.65 26.88 -59.84
C ASN A 435 50.58 28.04 -60.87
N ASN A 436 49.78 29.07 -60.58
CA ASN A 436 49.69 30.25 -61.43
C ASN A 436 51.02 31.02 -61.52
N ARG A 437 51.74 31.16 -60.40
CA ARG A 437 53.06 31.82 -60.39
C ARG A 437 54.09 31.08 -61.25
N ILE A 438 54.10 29.74 -61.18
CA ILE A 438 55.01 28.90 -61.97
C ILE A 438 54.73 29.07 -63.47
N LYS A 439 53.46 29.09 -63.86
CA LYS A 439 53.06 29.26 -65.27
C LYS A 439 53.58 30.59 -65.84
N ILE A 440 53.42 31.70 -65.12
CA ILE A 440 53.92 33.02 -65.54
C ILE A 440 55.45 32.98 -65.72
N PHE A 441 56.18 32.44 -64.74
CA PHE A 441 57.65 32.39 -64.80
C PHE A 441 58.15 31.53 -65.97
N SER A 442 57.50 30.40 -66.23
CA SER A 442 57.84 29.52 -67.34
C SER A 442 57.70 30.19 -68.71
N SER A 443 56.66 31.01 -68.90
CA SER A 443 56.43 31.75 -70.15
C SER A 443 57.47 32.85 -70.36
N PHE A 444 57.88 33.57 -69.31
CA PHE A 444 58.96 34.55 -69.41
C PHE A 444 60.31 33.92 -69.75
N LEU A 445 60.65 32.79 -69.12
CA LEU A 445 61.90 32.08 -69.40
C LEU A 445 61.96 31.59 -70.85
N ALA A 446 60.85 31.08 -71.39
CA ALA A 446 60.78 30.64 -72.78
C ALA A 446 61.07 31.79 -73.76
N GLN A 447 60.48 32.96 -73.54
CA GLN A 447 60.71 34.13 -74.40
C GLN A 447 62.12 34.71 -74.25
N TYR A 448 62.66 34.76 -73.04
CA TYR A 448 64.04 35.19 -72.82
C TYR A 448 65.04 34.29 -73.57
N SER A 449 64.82 32.98 -73.52
CA SER A 449 65.59 31.99 -74.31
C SER A 449 65.51 32.27 -75.81
N GLU A 450 64.32 32.50 -76.36
CA GLU A 450 64.12 32.78 -77.80
C GLU A 450 64.85 34.07 -78.23
N HIS A 451 64.75 35.13 -77.42
CA HIS A 451 65.44 36.40 -77.69
C HIS A 451 66.96 36.23 -77.66
N GLN A 452 67.48 35.42 -76.73
CA GLN A 452 68.91 35.16 -76.64
C GLN A 452 69.44 34.36 -77.84
N GLN A 453 68.63 33.43 -78.37
CA GLN A 453 68.95 32.73 -79.62
C GLN A 453 69.00 33.70 -80.82
N LEU A 454 68.05 34.62 -80.93
CA LEU A 454 68.04 35.65 -81.97
C LEU A 454 69.27 36.57 -81.90
N LEU A 455 69.68 36.97 -80.69
CA LEU A 455 70.91 37.75 -80.49
C LEU A 455 72.17 36.94 -80.82
N SER A 456 72.22 35.65 -80.49
CA SER A 456 73.34 34.77 -80.85
C SER A 456 73.44 34.56 -82.37
N LEU A 457 72.31 34.41 -83.05
CA LEU A 457 72.24 34.37 -84.52
C LEU A 457 72.75 35.69 -85.12
N PHE A 458 72.40 36.83 -84.52
CA PHE A 458 72.91 38.14 -84.94
C PHE A 458 74.42 38.29 -84.71
N GLU A 459 74.94 37.86 -83.55
CA GLU A 459 76.37 37.82 -83.27
C GLU A 459 77.13 36.96 -84.29
N THR A 460 76.58 35.80 -84.62
CA THR A 460 77.15 34.89 -85.63
C THR A 460 77.17 35.53 -87.02
N LYS A 461 76.10 36.27 -87.37
CA LYS A 461 76.02 37.05 -88.62
C LYS A 461 77.05 38.19 -88.65
N ILE A 462 77.30 38.87 -87.52
CA ILE A 462 78.34 39.92 -87.41
C ILE A 462 79.74 39.33 -87.67
N ARG A 463 80.04 38.15 -87.13
CA ARG A 463 81.37 37.53 -87.28
C ARG A 463 81.64 36.96 -88.69
N GLY A 464 80.62 36.88 -89.57
CA GLY A 464 80.67 36.06 -90.79
C GLY A 464 80.84 36.74 -92.16
N SER A 465 80.69 38.06 -92.36
CA SER A 465 80.80 38.64 -93.73
C SER A 465 80.92 40.18 -93.81
N GLN A 466 81.62 40.67 -94.85
CA GLN A 466 81.75 42.07 -95.31
C GLN A 466 80.38 42.69 -95.71
N ARG A 467 79.56 43.09 -94.73
CA ARG A 467 78.35 43.90 -94.96
C ARG A 467 78.53 45.34 -94.47
N ASN A 468 77.91 46.29 -95.16
CA ASN A 468 78.00 47.71 -94.85
C ASN A 468 77.32 48.01 -93.49
N LYS A 469 77.85 48.98 -92.72
CA LYS A 469 77.37 49.31 -91.36
C LYS A 469 75.86 49.62 -91.29
N ALA A 470 75.27 50.10 -92.39
CA ALA A 470 73.85 50.42 -92.48
C ALA A 470 72.94 49.17 -92.47
N GLU A 471 73.31 48.08 -93.17
CA GLU A 471 72.50 46.84 -93.19
C GLU A 471 72.50 46.15 -91.82
N LEU A 472 73.65 46.14 -91.13
CA LEU A 472 73.74 45.59 -89.77
C LEU A 472 72.88 46.37 -88.77
N ALA A 473 72.80 47.69 -88.93
CA ALA A 473 71.95 48.54 -88.11
C ALA A 473 70.45 48.27 -88.36
N ASP A 474 70.04 48.04 -89.62
CA ASP A 474 68.67 47.70 -89.97
C ASP A 474 68.26 46.29 -89.48
N ASP A 475 69.13 45.30 -89.61
CA ASP A 475 68.90 43.95 -89.07
C ASP A 475 68.75 43.96 -87.54
N TYR A 476 69.63 44.71 -86.84
CA TYR A 476 69.52 44.88 -85.39
C TYR A 476 68.23 45.60 -84.99
N LYS A 477 67.86 46.65 -85.73
CA LYS A 477 66.61 47.38 -85.52
C LYS A 477 65.39 46.47 -85.72
N LYS A 478 65.44 45.54 -86.68
CA LYS A 478 64.39 44.54 -86.92
C LYS A 478 64.28 43.54 -85.77
N ILE A 479 65.40 43.08 -85.20
CA ILE A 479 65.40 42.22 -84.00
C ILE A 479 64.79 42.95 -82.81
N LEU A 480 65.16 44.22 -82.59
CA LEU A 480 64.57 45.05 -81.54
C LEU A 480 63.07 45.28 -81.75
N GLN A 481 62.64 45.49 -82.99
CA GLN A 481 61.23 45.66 -83.35
C GLN A 481 60.44 44.37 -83.08
N GLN A 482 60.96 43.21 -83.52
CA GLN A 482 60.35 41.90 -83.31
C GLN A 482 60.31 41.53 -81.82
N GLY A 483 61.40 41.75 -81.08
CA GLY A 483 61.43 41.54 -79.64
C GLY A 483 60.38 42.40 -78.91
N LYS A 484 60.17 43.63 -79.36
CA LYS A 484 59.12 44.51 -78.81
C LYS A 484 57.70 44.02 -79.12
N GLU A 485 57.45 43.54 -80.34
CA GLU A 485 56.14 42.99 -80.75
C GLU A 485 55.83 41.69 -79.99
N GLN A 486 56.76 40.73 -79.97
CA GLN A 486 56.59 39.47 -79.25
C GLN A 486 56.40 39.70 -77.74
N PHE A 487 57.12 40.64 -77.16
CA PHE A 487 56.97 40.99 -75.76
C PHE A 487 55.61 41.63 -75.48
N SER A 488 55.15 42.53 -76.35
CA SER A 488 53.82 43.12 -76.26
C SER A 488 52.73 42.04 -76.34
N ASP A 489 52.86 41.07 -77.23
CA ASP A 489 51.92 39.96 -77.36
C ASP A 489 51.93 39.04 -76.13
N LEU A 490 53.10 38.67 -75.62
CA LEU A 490 53.19 37.85 -74.41
C LEU A 490 52.61 38.58 -73.20
N SER A 491 52.94 39.87 -73.06
CA SER A 491 52.38 40.72 -72.01
C SER A 491 50.86 40.79 -72.13
N ASN A 492 50.31 40.97 -73.33
CA ASN A 492 48.86 40.96 -73.51
C ASN A 492 48.27 39.59 -73.16
N GLN A 493 48.86 38.48 -73.61
CA GLN A 493 48.34 37.13 -73.32
C GLN A 493 48.42 36.73 -71.85
N LEU A 494 49.51 37.07 -71.14
CA LEU A 494 49.69 36.73 -69.72
C LEU A 494 48.88 37.64 -68.79
N PHE A 495 48.64 38.89 -69.19
CA PHE A 495 47.92 39.86 -68.36
C PHE A 495 46.44 40.07 -68.76
N LEU A 496 45.94 39.40 -69.81
CA LEU A 496 44.53 39.46 -70.19
C LEU A 496 43.63 38.55 -69.34
N SER A 497 42.64 39.21 -68.73
CA SER A 497 41.44 38.73 -68.03
C SER A 497 41.62 38.02 -66.68
N GLN A 498 42.33 36.88 -66.58
CA GLN A 498 42.16 36.03 -65.39
C GLN A 498 43.00 36.46 -64.18
N ILE A 499 44.22 36.98 -64.40
CA ILE A 499 45.09 37.51 -63.34
C ILE A 499 44.64 38.94 -62.94
N PHE A 500 44.18 39.74 -63.91
CA PHE A 500 43.66 41.09 -63.66
C PHE A 500 42.36 41.05 -62.83
N ASN A 501 41.41 40.19 -63.18
CA ASN A 501 40.14 40.07 -62.46
C ASN A 501 40.30 39.52 -61.03
N ASN A 502 41.35 38.73 -60.76
CA ASN A 502 41.64 38.19 -59.42
C ASN A 502 42.45 39.16 -58.54
N LEU A 503 43.31 40.01 -59.12
CA LEU A 503 44.11 40.98 -58.36
C LEU A 503 43.39 42.29 -58.12
N ILE A 504 42.48 42.66 -59.02
CA ILE A 504 41.75 43.92 -59.00
C ILE A 504 40.32 43.61 -59.45
N GLU A 505 39.40 43.50 -58.48
CA GLU A 505 37.96 43.33 -58.76
C GLU A 505 37.39 44.61 -59.41
N LEU A 506 37.68 44.80 -60.70
CA LEU A 506 37.03 45.80 -61.54
C LEU A 506 35.80 45.13 -62.16
N SER A 507 34.61 45.62 -61.82
CA SER A 507 33.36 45.13 -62.38
C SER A 507 33.37 45.30 -63.91
N SER A 508 32.87 44.28 -64.61
CA SER A 508 33.06 44.00 -66.04
C SER A 508 32.49 45.04 -67.03
N GLU A 509 32.07 46.22 -66.58
CA GLU A 509 31.41 47.24 -67.44
C GLU A 509 32.22 48.53 -67.67
N GLN A 510 33.47 48.61 -67.23
CA GLN A 510 34.27 49.85 -67.30
C GLN A 510 35.29 49.90 -68.44
N ASN A 511 34.82 50.31 -69.61
CA ASN A 511 35.60 50.51 -70.84
C ASN A 511 36.53 51.74 -70.84
N PHE A 512 36.77 52.39 -69.69
CA PHE A 512 37.58 53.61 -69.66
C PHE A 512 39.10 53.32 -69.61
N LEU A 513 39.54 52.21 -69.04
CA LEU A 513 40.96 51.83 -69.01
C LEU A 513 41.38 51.15 -70.32
N SER A 514 42.46 51.63 -70.93
CA SER A 514 43.07 50.95 -72.08
C SER A 514 43.81 49.69 -71.64
N GLU A 515 44.11 48.79 -72.57
CA GLU A 515 44.95 47.60 -72.28
C GLU A 515 46.31 47.98 -71.68
N GLY A 516 46.93 49.08 -72.15
CA GLY A 516 48.16 49.60 -71.56
C GLY A 516 48.00 50.14 -70.13
N ASP A 517 46.82 50.67 -69.79
CA ASP A 517 46.50 51.12 -68.43
C ASP A 517 46.33 49.93 -67.48
N ARG A 518 45.63 48.88 -67.94
CA ARG A 518 45.41 47.62 -67.18
C ARG A 518 46.72 46.92 -66.88
N LEU A 519 47.59 46.82 -67.88
CA LEU A 519 48.91 46.22 -67.74
C LEU A 519 49.78 46.99 -66.73
N LEU A 520 49.82 48.33 -66.82
CA LEU A 520 50.55 49.15 -65.86
C LEU A 520 50.01 48.96 -64.44
N LEU A 521 48.69 48.86 -64.28
CA LEU A 521 48.06 48.67 -62.98
C LEU A 521 48.35 47.29 -62.39
N ALA A 522 48.33 46.23 -63.20
CA ALA A 522 48.72 44.89 -62.78
C ALA A 522 50.17 44.85 -62.29
N MET A 523 51.09 45.51 -63.00
CA MET A 523 52.48 45.59 -62.59
C MET A 523 52.67 46.32 -61.25
N LEU A 524 51.86 47.33 -60.98
CA LEU A 524 51.86 48.05 -59.70
C LEU A 524 51.28 47.21 -58.55
N ALA A 525 50.19 46.49 -58.81
CA ALA A 525 49.60 45.56 -57.84
C ALA A 525 50.58 44.42 -57.46
N MET A 526 51.41 44.01 -58.41
CA MET A 526 52.49 43.03 -58.20
C MET A 526 53.72 43.62 -57.48
N LYS A 527 53.70 44.91 -57.11
CA LYS A 527 54.80 45.61 -56.43
C LYS A 527 56.13 45.61 -57.19
N LEU A 528 56.07 45.60 -58.52
CA LEU A 528 57.27 45.79 -59.35
C LEU A 528 57.82 47.20 -59.13
N ASP A 529 59.15 47.32 -59.08
CA ASP A 529 59.80 48.62 -58.90
C ASP A 529 59.73 49.46 -60.19
N ASN A 530 59.94 50.78 -60.07
CA ASN A 530 59.83 51.70 -61.20
C ASN A 530 60.82 51.39 -62.34
N SER A 531 62.02 50.89 -62.01
CA SER A 531 63.02 50.49 -62.99
C SER A 531 62.58 49.26 -63.78
N GLN A 532 62.01 48.26 -63.11
CA GLN A 532 61.47 47.04 -63.69
C GLN A 532 60.30 47.37 -64.60
N ILE A 533 59.35 48.20 -64.15
CA ILE A 533 58.20 48.60 -64.97
C ILE A 533 58.65 49.42 -66.19
N ALA A 534 59.61 50.33 -66.02
CA ALA A 534 60.14 51.14 -67.12
C ALA A 534 60.86 50.26 -68.17
N ALA A 535 61.68 49.31 -67.70
CA ALA A 535 62.34 48.33 -68.55
C ALA A 535 61.32 47.44 -69.28
N PHE A 536 60.30 46.97 -68.56
CA PHE A 536 59.23 46.13 -69.08
C PHE A 536 58.45 46.86 -70.20
N LEU A 537 58.07 48.10 -69.97
CA LEU A 537 57.34 48.91 -70.96
C LEU A 537 58.24 49.51 -72.05
N ASN A 538 59.55 49.27 -72.00
CA ASN A 538 60.56 49.86 -72.87
C ASN A 538 60.40 51.40 -73.00
N ILE A 539 60.23 52.06 -71.85
CA ILE A 539 60.13 53.51 -71.72
C ILE A 539 61.14 54.01 -70.70
N ASN A 540 61.55 55.27 -70.80
CA ASN A 540 62.37 55.87 -69.75
C ASN A 540 61.53 56.16 -68.48
N LEU A 541 62.21 56.34 -67.35
CA LEU A 541 61.58 56.62 -66.05
C LEU A 541 60.72 57.89 -66.05
N VAL A 542 61.08 58.88 -66.87
CA VAL A 542 60.34 60.16 -67.00
C VAL A 542 58.97 59.93 -67.66
N ASN A 543 58.95 59.12 -68.72
CA ASN A 543 57.73 58.71 -69.43
C ASN A 543 56.87 57.81 -68.55
N LEU A 544 57.48 56.92 -67.75
CA LEU A 544 56.75 56.10 -66.78
C LEU A 544 56.05 56.96 -65.72
N LYS A 545 56.75 57.96 -65.15
CA LYS A 545 56.17 58.88 -64.17
C LYS A 545 54.97 59.64 -64.75
N SER A 546 55.08 60.07 -66.00
CA SER A 546 54.00 60.74 -66.72
C SER A 546 52.79 59.82 -66.94
N ARG A 547 53.02 58.57 -67.38
CA ARG A 547 51.97 57.56 -67.54
C ARG A 547 51.29 57.19 -66.22
N LYS A 548 52.05 57.01 -65.14
CA LYS A 548 51.49 56.77 -63.79
C LYS A 548 50.61 57.92 -63.34
N THR A 549 51.05 59.16 -63.57
CA THR A 549 50.28 60.36 -63.21
C THR A 549 48.98 60.43 -63.99
N TYR A 550 49.03 60.15 -65.31
CA TYR A 550 47.85 60.10 -66.16
C TYR A 550 46.87 59.00 -65.72
N LEU A 551 47.37 57.80 -65.44
CA LEU A 551 46.54 56.69 -64.96
C LEU A 551 45.93 56.99 -63.58
N LYS A 552 46.70 57.55 -62.64
CA LYS A 552 46.22 57.97 -61.32
C LYS A 552 45.12 59.03 -61.43
N LYS A 553 45.25 59.97 -62.37
CA LYS A 553 44.22 60.97 -62.67
C LYS A 553 42.95 60.31 -63.24
N LYS A 554 43.12 59.43 -64.22
CA LYS A 554 42.04 58.70 -64.88
C LYS A 554 41.23 57.82 -63.91
N LEU A 555 41.90 57.18 -62.96
CA LEU A 555 41.26 56.42 -61.87
C LEU A 555 40.49 57.33 -60.91
N LYS A 556 41.06 58.48 -60.52
CA LYS A 556 40.38 59.47 -59.66
C LYS A 556 39.12 60.06 -60.30
N GLU A 557 39.17 60.35 -61.60
CA GLU A 557 38.01 60.88 -62.35
C GLU A 557 36.86 59.86 -62.44
N ASN A 558 37.15 58.57 -62.25
CA ASN A 558 36.19 57.47 -62.29
C ASN A 558 36.09 56.74 -60.93
N ALA A 559 36.38 57.43 -59.81
CA ALA A 559 36.47 56.78 -58.50
C ALA A 559 35.17 56.11 -58.03
N SER A 560 34.02 56.70 -58.35
CA SER A 560 32.68 56.24 -57.94
C SER A 560 32.26 54.91 -58.57
N SER A 561 32.92 54.49 -59.64
CA SER A 561 32.63 53.24 -60.34
C SER A 561 33.60 52.11 -59.93
N ILE A 562 34.61 52.39 -59.11
CA ILE A 562 35.64 51.41 -58.70
C ILE A 562 35.39 50.94 -57.27
N ASN A 563 34.93 49.68 -57.09
CA ASN A 563 34.58 49.13 -55.77
C ASN A 563 35.76 49.10 -54.78
N ASN A 564 36.98 48.85 -55.24
CA ASN A 564 38.20 48.75 -54.41
C ASN A 564 39.14 49.95 -54.59
N PHE A 565 38.58 51.15 -54.76
CA PHE A 565 39.33 52.36 -55.12
C PHE A 565 40.52 52.64 -54.20
N GLU A 566 40.33 52.60 -52.88
CA GLU A 566 41.40 52.89 -51.90
C GLU A 566 42.57 51.91 -52.00
N GLN A 567 42.28 50.61 -52.18
CA GLN A 567 43.32 49.59 -52.35
C GLN A 567 44.11 49.81 -53.64
N ILE A 568 43.44 50.14 -54.74
CA ILE A 568 44.08 50.41 -56.04
C ILE A 568 44.95 51.67 -55.98
N MET A 569 44.48 52.70 -55.28
CA MET A 569 45.23 53.94 -55.09
C MET A 569 46.49 53.74 -54.24
N SER A 570 46.53 52.72 -53.37
CA SER A 570 47.72 52.38 -52.58
C SER A 570 48.92 51.89 -53.42
N PHE A 571 48.69 51.50 -54.68
CA PHE A 571 49.75 51.02 -55.57
C PHE A 571 50.55 52.16 -56.26
N PHE A 572 50.12 53.42 -56.09
CA PHE A 572 50.74 54.61 -56.71
C PHE A 572 51.41 55.55 -55.72
#